data_AF-A0A9C9G9P2-F1
#
_entry.id   AF-A0A9C9G9P2-F1
#
_cell.length_a   1.000
_cell.length_b   1.000
_cell.length_c   1.000
_cell.angle_alpha   90.00
_cell.angle_beta   90.00
_cell.angle_gamma   90.00
#
_symmetry.space_group_name_H-M   'P 1'
#
loop_
_entity.id
_entity.type
_entity.pdbx_description
1 polymer ?
#
loop_
_entity_poly.entity_id
_entity_poly.type
_entity_poly.pdbx_seq_one_letter_code
_entity_poly.pdbx_strand_id
1 'polypeptide(L)'
;DRPEFEYTPYSPGNRNWLPDRLAEAGEVWVTEDSVSMIYEALTAGTRVGLLKVMRRRPDRITSGIDAMVRDGWVGAPGHLRLAAGPEQPLNEARHCADWIKKHWLTNH
;
A
#
# COMPACT_ATOMS: atom_id res chain seq x y z
N ASP A 1 13.80 -23.62 15.14
CA ASP A 1 13.48 -23.56 13.70
C ASP A 1 12.14 -22.89 13.46
N ARG A 2 12.16 -21.64 12.99
CA ARG A 2 11.00 -21.08 12.28
C ARG A 2 11.12 -21.52 10.82
N PRO A 3 10.04 -21.98 10.17
CA PRO A 3 10.10 -22.34 8.76
C PRO A 3 10.53 -21.12 7.91
N GLU A 4 11.35 -21.35 6.89
CA GLU A 4 11.87 -20.30 5.99
C GLU A 4 10.76 -19.62 5.17
N PHE A 5 9.59 -20.25 5.06
CA PHE A 5 8.38 -19.64 4.52
C PHE A 5 7.11 -20.25 5.13
N GLU A 6 6.05 -19.46 5.23
CA GLU A 6 4.71 -19.87 5.64
C GLU A 6 3.73 -19.54 4.50
N TYR A 7 2.93 -20.52 4.07
CA TYR A 7 1.91 -20.32 3.06
C TYR A 7 0.53 -20.27 3.70
N THR A 8 -0.21 -19.19 3.46
CA THR A 8 -1.60 -19.04 3.91
C THR A 8 -2.51 -18.83 2.70
N PRO A 9 -3.45 -19.75 2.41
CA PRO A 9 -4.42 -19.55 1.34
C PRO A 9 -5.43 -18.46 1.73
N TYR A 10 -5.95 -17.76 0.72
CA TYR A 10 -7.05 -16.82 0.93
C TYR A 10 -8.28 -17.54 1.53
N SER A 11 -8.82 -16.99 2.62
CA SER A 11 -10.04 -17.48 3.26
C SER A 11 -10.90 -16.32 3.76
N PRO A 12 -12.19 -16.23 3.37
CA PRO A 12 -13.09 -15.15 3.81
C PRO A 12 -13.25 -15.02 5.34
N GLY A 13 -12.99 -16.11 6.08
CA GLY A 13 -13.06 -16.15 7.54
C GLY A 13 -11.83 -15.63 8.26
N ASN A 14 -10.75 -15.33 7.54
CA ASN A 14 -9.47 -14.89 8.11
C ASN A 14 -9.09 -13.47 7.67
N ARG A 15 -10.01 -12.52 7.89
CA ARG A 15 -9.84 -11.13 7.43
C ARG A 15 -8.72 -10.37 8.13
N ASN A 16 -8.34 -10.82 9.33
CA ASN A 16 -7.33 -10.14 10.13
C ASN A 16 -5.92 -10.61 9.83
N TRP A 17 -5.75 -11.76 9.17
CA TRP A 17 -4.41 -12.31 8.92
C TRP A 17 -3.49 -11.32 8.20
N LEU A 18 -3.95 -10.66 7.14
CA LEU A 18 -3.09 -9.72 6.41
C LEU A 18 -2.77 -8.47 7.26
N PRO A 19 -3.74 -7.77 7.86
CA PRO A 19 -3.45 -6.68 8.79
C PRO A 19 -2.49 -7.07 9.93
N ASP A 20 -2.70 -8.23 10.55
CA ASP A 20 -1.87 -8.72 11.65
C ASP A 20 -0.42 -8.95 11.18
N ARG A 21 -0.24 -9.53 9.97
CA ARG A 21 1.09 -9.73 9.39
C ARG A 21 1.78 -8.45 8.96
N LEU A 22 1.03 -7.49 8.42
CA LEU A 22 1.57 -6.17 8.08
C LEU A 22 2.00 -5.40 9.33
N ALA A 23 1.25 -5.51 10.44
CA ALA A 23 1.61 -4.87 11.71
C ALA A 23 2.91 -5.43 12.32
N GLU A 24 3.25 -6.69 12.04
CA GLU A 24 4.50 -7.33 12.45
C GLU A 24 5.67 -7.08 11.48
N ALA A 25 5.38 -6.65 10.24
CA ALA A 25 6.37 -6.51 9.18
C ALA A 25 7.07 -5.14 9.22
N GLY A 26 8.41 -5.15 9.22
CA GLY A 26 9.20 -3.92 9.06
C GLY A 26 9.36 -3.45 7.60
N GLU A 27 9.15 -4.37 6.65
CA GLU A 27 9.36 -4.18 5.22
C GLU A 27 8.37 -5.05 4.43
N VAL A 28 7.81 -4.52 3.35
CA VAL A 28 6.84 -5.23 2.50
C VAL A 28 7.20 -5.05 1.04
N TRP A 29 7.19 -6.16 0.29
CA TRP A 29 7.42 -6.18 -1.15
C TRP A 29 6.14 -6.53 -1.88
N VAL A 30 5.73 -5.66 -2.79
CA VAL A 30 4.44 -5.77 -3.50
C VAL A 30 4.68 -5.62 -5.00
N THR A 31 3.94 -6.35 -5.85
CA THR A 31 3.98 -6.09 -7.29
C THR A 31 3.40 -4.71 -7.60
N GLU A 32 4.01 -3.99 -8.55
CA GLU A 32 3.60 -2.60 -8.85
C GLU A 32 2.15 -2.47 -9.36
N ASP A 33 1.49 -3.55 -9.76
CA ASP A 33 0.09 -3.59 -10.18
C ASP A 33 -0.92 -3.89 -9.05
N SER A 34 -0.44 -4.29 -7.86
CA SER A 34 -1.31 -4.60 -6.71
C SER A 34 -1.61 -3.36 -5.87
N VAL A 35 -2.37 -2.42 -6.44
CA VAL A 35 -2.66 -1.10 -5.82
C VAL A 35 -3.22 -1.23 -4.41
N SER A 36 -4.20 -2.11 -4.18
CA SER A 36 -4.80 -2.29 -2.85
C SER A 36 -3.75 -2.70 -1.80
N MET A 37 -2.88 -3.66 -2.14
CA MET A 37 -1.81 -4.12 -1.26
C MET A 37 -0.80 -3.01 -0.94
N ILE A 38 -0.50 -2.14 -1.91
CA ILE A 38 0.38 -0.98 -1.69
C ILE A 38 -0.24 -0.05 -0.64
N TYR A 39 -1.54 0.28 -0.77
CA TYR A 39 -2.22 1.12 0.20
C TYR A 39 -2.36 0.46 1.57
N GLU A 40 -2.67 -0.83 1.63
CA GLU A 40 -2.76 -1.58 2.89
C GLU A 40 -1.41 -1.59 3.63
N ALA A 41 -0.31 -1.85 2.92
CA ALA A 41 1.03 -1.84 3.49
C ALA A 41 1.47 -0.45 3.96
N LEU A 42 1.20 0.61 3.19
CA LEU A 42 1.49 1.99 3.58
C LEU A 42 0.64 2.44 4.78
N THR A 43 -0.64 2.03 4.82
CA THR A 43 -1.55 2.34 5.94
C THR A 43 -1.11 1.66 7.23
N ALA A 44 -0.57 0.43 7.12
CA ALA A 44 0.02 -0.28 8.24
C ALA A 44 1.36 0.33 8.72
N GLY A 45 1.88 1.37 8.05
CA GLY A 45 3.12 2.05 8.43
C GLY A 45 4.40 1.31 8.02
N THR A 46 4.28 0.32 7.13
CA THR A 46 5.44 -0.45 6.67
C THR A 46 6.23 0.30 5.61
N ARG A 47 7.53 -0.01 5.47
CA ARG A 47 8.32 0.44 4.32
C ARG A 47 8.04 -0.44 3.12
N VAL A 48 7.65 0.16 2.01
CA VAL A 48 7.20 -0.58 0.82
C VAL A 48 8.21 -0.48 -0.31
N GLY A 49 8.56 -1.63 -0.89
CA GLY A 49 9.32 -1.74 -2.13
C GLY A 49 8.49 -2.41 -3.23
N LEU A 50 8.68 -1.97 -4.48
CA LEU A 50 7.93 -2.50 -5.60
C LEU A 50 8.71 -3.56 -6.40
N LEU A 51 8.03 -4.67 -6.67
CA LEU A 51 8.45 -5.68 -7.62
C LEU A 51 7.95 -5.28 -9.01
N LYS A 52 8.89 -5.23 -9.97
CA LYS A 52 8.58 -4.87 -11.35
C LYS A 52 7.78 -5.98 -12.02
N VAL A 53 6.67 -5.62 -12.67
CA VAL A 53 5.91 -6.51 -13.54
C VAL A 53 5.68 -5.85 -14.90
N MET A 54 5.25 -6.61 -15.89
CA MET A 54 4.99 -6.05 -17.22
C MET A 54 3.77 -5.15 -17.18
N ARG A 55 3.97 -3.83 -17.31
CA ARG A 55 2.88 -2.88 -17.57
C ARG A 55 2.34 -3.09 -18.98
N ARG A 56 1.05 -3.43 -19.10
CA ARG A 56 0.40 -3.63 -20.41
C ARG A 56 0.19 -2.32 -21.17
N ARG A 57 -0.10 -1.23 -20.46
CA ARG A 57 -0.25 0.13 -21.02
C ARG A 57 -0.05 1.18 -19.92
N PRO A 58 0.32 2.42 -20.27
CA PRO A 58 0.18 3.56 -19.37
C PRO A 58 -1.30 3.82 -19.11
N ASP A 59 -1.65 3.91 -17.84
CA ASP A 59 -2.98 4.27 -17.37
C ASP A 59 -2.89 5.03 -16.03
N ARG A 60 -4.05 5.45 -15.52
CA ARG A 60 -4.16 6.17 -14.24
C ARG A 60 -3.49 5.43 -13.08
N ILE A 61 -3.51 4.10 -13.08
CA ILE A 61 -2.90 3.29 -12.03
C ILE A 61 -1.38 3.44 -12.13
N THR A 62 -0.80 3.14 -13.29
CA THR A 62 0.66 3.22 -13.49
C THR A 62 1.20 4.64 -13.24
N SER A 63 0.46 5.68 -13.63
CA SER A 63 0.80 7.07 -13.31
C SER A 63 0.75 7.37 -11.81
N GLY A 64 -0.20 6.77 -11.08
CA GLY A 64 -0.29 6.88 -9.63
C GLY A 64 0.89 6.22 -8.93
N ILE A 65 1.31 5.05 -9.41
CA ILE A 65 2.52 4.38 -8.91
C ILE A 65 3.76 5.22 -9.16
N ASP A 66 3.91 5.78 -10.37
CA ASP A 66 5.05 6.63 -10.70
C ASP A 66 5.09 7.90 -9.82
N ALA A 67 3.92 8.44 -9.46
CA ALA A 67 3.83 9.54 -8.50
C ALA A 67 4.28 9.11 -7.10
N MET A 68 3.81 7.96 -6.58
CA MET A 68 4.25 7.45 -5.27
C MET A 68 5.77 7.21 -5.20
N VAL A 69 6.38 6.73 -6.28
CA VAL A 69 7.84 6.55 -6.36
C VAL A 69 8.54 7.91 -6.32
N ARG A 70 8.07 8.87 -7.12
CA ARG A 70 8.61 10.24 -7.16
C ARG A 70 8.49 10.95 -5.81
N ASP A 71 7.39 10.75 -5.11
CA ASP A 71 7.11 11.36 -3.81
C ASP A 71 7.78 10.61 -2.65
N GLY A 72 8.53 9.52 -2.93
CA GLY A 72 9.30 8.79 -1.93
C GLY A 72 8.45 7.91 -1.00
N TRP A 73 7.23 7.59 -1.39
CA TRP A 73 6.33 6.74 -0.59
C TRP A 73 6.68 5.26 -0.75
N VAL A 74 7.07 4.85 -1.95
CA VAL A 74 7.40 3.46 -2.29
C VAL A 74 8.71 3.38 -3.06
N GLY A 75 9.41 2.25 -2.91
CA GLY A 75 10.63 1.98 -3.66
C GLY A 75 10.37 1.76 -5.15
N ALA A 76 11.31 2.21 -6.00
CA ALA A 76 11.17 2.08 -7.46
C ALA A 76 11.11 0.60 -7.91
N PRO A 77 10.20 0.24 -8.83
CA PRO A 77 10.04 -1.14 -9.31
C PRO A 77 11.36 -1.75 -9.80
N GLY A 78 11.70 -2.94 -9.30
CA GLY A 78 12.86 -3.72 -9.76
C GLY A 78 14.23 -3.22 -9.27
N HIS A 79 14.27 -2.22 -8.39
CA HIS A 79 15.52 -1.70 -7.83
C HIS A 79 15.90 -2.31 -6.48
N LEU A 80 15.05 -3.21 -5.95
CA LEU A 80 15.22 -3.83 -4.63
C LEU A 80 15.61 -2.82 -3.54
N ARG A 81 15.00 -1.64 -3.61
CA ARG A 81 15.16 -0.55 -2.65
C ARG A 81 13.83 -0.24 -1.97
N LEU A 82 13.88 0.04 -0.68
CA LEU A 82 12.75 0.57 0.08
C LEU A 82 12.77 2.10 0.08
N ALA A 83 11.59 2.70 0.14
CA ALA A 83 11.47 4.12 0.41
C ALA A 83 11.26 4.40 1.90
N ALA A 84 11.42 5.68 2.29
CA ALA A 84 11.17 6.11 3.67
C ALA A 84 9.68 5.99 4.03
N GLY A 85 8.81 6.07 3.03
CA GLY A 85 7.37 6.14 3.23
C GLY A 85 6.86 7.59 3.21
N PRO A 86 5.54 7.79 3.25
CA PRO A 86 4.95 9.12 3.36
C PRO A 86 5.33 9.76 4.70
N GLU A 87 5.55 11.08 4.70
CA GLU A 87 5.86 11.84 5.93
C GLU A 87 4.75 11.78 6.97
N GLN A 88 3.50 11.64 6.51
CA GLN A 88 2.32 11.49 7.35
C GLN A 88 1.65 10.15 7.05
N PRO A 89 1.19 9.40 8.07
CA PRO A 89 0.46 8.16 7.86
C PRO A 89 -0.74 8.38 6.96
N LEU A 90 -0.98 7.43 6.04
CA LEU A 90 -2.20 7.44 5.24
C LEU A 90 -3.38 7.16 6.15
N ASN A 91 -4.29 8.14 6.25
CA ASN A 91 -5.56 7.97 6.95
C ASN A 91 -6.71 8.40 6.03
N GLU A 92 -6.92 7.60 4.98
CA GLU A 92 -7.91 7.93 3.97
C GLU A 92 -9.33 7.94 4.52
N ALA A 93 -9.62 7.13 5.56
CA ALA A 93 -10.90 7.18 6.26
C ALA A 93 -11.16 8.56 6.89
N ARG A 94 -10.15 9.13 7.57
CA ARG A 94 -10.21 10.48 8.13
C ARG A 94 -10.37 11.52 7.01
N HIS A 95 -9.57 11.43 5.95
CA HIS A 95 -9.65 12.36 4.82
C HIS A 95 -11.03 12.33 4.15
N CYS A 96 -11.59 11.14 3.91
CA CYS A 96 -12.94 10.97 3.40
C CYS A 96 -14.00 11.58 4.31
N ALA A 97 -13.91 11.33 5.63
CA ALA A 97 -14.84 11.90 6.60
C ALA A 97 -14.78 13.44 6.63
N ASP A 98 -13.56 14.01 6.66
CA ASP A 98 -13.36 15.45 6.65
C ASP A 98 -13.85 16.07 5.33
N TRP A 99 -13.65 15.40 4.20
CA TRP A 99 -14.15 15.83 2.89
C TRP A 99 -15.67 15.85 2.82
N ILE A 100 -16.35 14.79 3.28
CA ILE A 100 -17.82 14.69 3.32
C ILE A 100 -18.38 15.81 4.21
N LYS A 101 -17.81 16.00 5.40
CA LYS A 101 -18.22 17.07 6.31
C LYS A 101 -18.14 18.44 5.64
N LYS A 102 -17.01 18.73 4.99
CA LYS A 102 -16.73 20.04 4.37
C LYS A 102 -17.61 20.34 3.16
N HIS A 103 -17.89 19.35 2.31
CA HIS A 103 -18.52 19.62 1.00
C HIS A 103 -19.97 19.16 0.91
N TRP A 104 -20.38 18.20 1.73
CA TRP A 104 -21.69 17.58 1.62
C TRP A 104 -22.65 18.07 2.71
N LEU A 105 -22.22 17.99 3.97
CA LEU A 105 -23.05 18.38 5.12
C LEU A 105 -23.11 19.90 5.36
N THR A 106 -22.22 20.68 4.75
CA THR A 106 -22.23 22.16 4.88
C THR A 106 -23.03 22.82 3.73
N ASN A 107 -23.34 22.06 2.67
CA ASN A 107 -24.08 22.52 1.49
C ASN A 107 -25.51 21.97 1.43
N HIS A 108 -25.96 21.30 2.49
CA HIS A 108 -27.34 20.87 2.76
C HIS A 108 -27.73 21.33 4.16
#